data_AF-A0A0F8XZ06-F1
#
_entry.id   AF-A0A0F8XZ06-F1
#
_cell.length_a   1.000
_cell.length_b   1.000
_cell.length_c   1.000
_cell.angle_alpha   90.00
_cell.angle_beta   90.00
_cell.angle_gamma   90.00
#
_symmetry.space_group_name_H-M   'P 1'
#
loop_
_entity.id
_entity.type
_entity.pdbx_description
1 polymer ?
#
loop_
_entity_poly.entity_id
_entity_poly.type
_entity_poly.pdbx_seq_one_letter_code
_entity_poly.pdbx_strand_id
1 'polypeptide(L)'
;MQVFHGTILTCDRENNVYRYLVEEKGRILYVGDELPEEYSSKAYRVELGEKALIPCFGDGHLHFSNWALVSVAYFDMRAARNFMEIGEIINNFAVGDKKSKILISFGISAHSLEEKRLITRKELDTLYSERPLLIVCYDGHSLIGNSKFIDLCPNNIRELRGFNADTGQLFHEAYFKGLDYATSTVSPLFMVKSIIKSFDLLAEKGIGLIHPVEGIGFPNDLDVTLVSMIARARAKKNGFQIRIFFQTMDIEKVRKRRFPRIGGCFATALDGCFGARDAALVEFLAHDARFFGIHLHGHRLGFTGRVFHDHL
;
A
#
# COMPACT_ATOMS: atom_id res chain seq x y z
N MET A 1 -35.18 -3.67 -2.47
CA MET A 1 -35.10 -3.10 -3.82
C MET A 1 -35.05 -1.58 -3.76
N GLN A 2 -34.18 -0.96 -4.54
CA GLN A 2 -34.07 0.49 -4.72
C GLN A 2 -34.10 0.82 -6.22
N VAL A 3 -34.75 1.91 -6.60
CA VAL A 3 -34.75 2.44 -7.97
C VAL A 3 -34.04 3.79 -7.96
N PHE A 4 -32.92 3.89 -8.67
CA PHE A 4 -32.23 5.15 -8.89
C PHE A 4 -32.77 5.79 -10.17
N HIS A 5 -33.03 7.10 -10.13
CA HIS A 5 -33.46 7.88 -11.30
C HIS A 5 -32.61 9.15 -11.46
N GLY A 6 -32.07 9.35 -12.66
CA GLY A 6 -31.20 10.47 -13.02
C GLY A 6 -30.11 10.01 -13.99
N THR A 7 -28.93 10.64 -13.97
CA THR A 7 -27.83 10.25 -14.87
C THR A 7 -27.12 9.01 -14.36
N ILE A 8 -27.10 7.93 -15.14
CA ILE A 8 -26.47 6.66 -14.75
C ILE A 8 -25.42 6.27 -15.79
N LEU A 9 -24.14 6.34 -15.41
CA LEU A 9 -23.03 5.87 -16.24
C LEU A 9 -22.83 4.38 -16.00
N THR A 10 -22.81 3.58 -17.06
CA THR A 10 -22.66 2.12 -16.93
C THR A 10 -21.23 1.63 -17.09
N CYS A 11 -20.41 2.37 -17.85
CA CYS A 11 -19.11 1.93 -18.34
C CYS A 11 -19.17 0.55 -19.04
N ASP A 12 -20.30 0.25 -19.69
CA ASP A 12 -20.37 -0.88 -20.62
C ASP A 12 -19.52 -0.61 -21.87
N ARG A 13 -19.48 -1.58 -22.79
CA ARG A 13 -18.62 -1.51 -23.98
C ARG A 13 -18.90 -0.28 -24.84
N GLU A 14 -20.15 0.18 -24.88
CA GLU A 14 -20.59 1.31 -25.69
C GLU A 14 -20.63 2.62 -24.90
N ASN A 15 -20.26 2.60 -23.61
CA ASN A 15 -20.33 3.71 -22.67
C ASN A 15 -21.73 4.33 -22.57
N ASN A 16 -22.77 3.47 -22.54
CA ASN A 16 -24.15 3.93 -22.45
C ASN A 16 -24.42 4.71 -21.16
N VAL A 17 -25.29 5.71 -21.29
CA VAL A 17 -25.84 6.50 -20.18
C VAL A 17 -27.34 6.28 -20.16
N TYR A 18 -27.87 5.87 -19.00
CA TYR A 18 -29.28 5.56 -18.83
C TYR A 18 -29.92 6.41 -17.74
N ARG A 19 -31.24 6.34 -17.64
CA ARG A 19 -32.04 7.09 -16.66
C ARG A 19 -32.41 6.34 -15.40
N TYR A 20 -32.50 5.02 -15.46
CA TYR A 20 -32.97 4.17 -14.37
C TYR A 20 -32.01 3.01 -14.09
N LEU A 21 -31.81 2.72 -12.81
CA LEU A 21 -31.12 1.52 -12.33
C LEU A 21 -31.92 0.93 -11.18
N VAL A 22 -32.22 -0.37 -11.26
CA VAL A 22 -32.89 -1.10 -10.21
C VAL A 22 -31.88 -2.01 -9.52
N GLU A 23 -31.75 -1.84 -8.21
CA GLU A 23 -30.85 -2.61 -7.37
C GLU A 23 -31.64 -3.42 -6.34
N GLU A 24 -31.20 -4.66 -6.11
CA GLU A 24 -31.62 -5.44 -4.96
C GLU A 24 -30.48 -6.26 -4.36
N LYS A 25 -30.19 -6.03 -3.07
CA LYS A 25 -29.22 -6.80 -2.27
C LYS A 25 -27.83 -6.87 -2.91
N GLY A 26 -27.36 -5.75 -3.44
CA GLY A 26 -26.07 -5.56 -4.11
C GLY A 26 -26.04 -6.02 -5.56
N ARG A 27 -27.19 -6.35 -6.17
CA ARG A 27 -27.28 -6.78 -7.56
C ARG A 27 -28.10 -5.80 -8.38
N ILE A 28 -27.58 -5.45 -9.55
CA ILE A 28 -28.33 -4.69 -10.55
C ILE A 28 -29.31 -5.67 -11.21
N LEU A 29 -30.60 -5.39 -11.09
CA LEU A 29 -31.68 -6.15 -11.73
C LEU A 29 -32.03 -5.59 -13.11
N TYR A 30 -31.93 -4.27 -13.27
CA TYR A 30 -32.26 -3.58 -14.52
C TYR A 30 -31.49 -2.26 -14.64
N VAL A 31 -31.18 -1.88 -15.88
CA VAL A 31 -30.69 -0.55 -16.24
C VAL A 31 -31.28 -0.16 -17.60
N GLY A 32 -31.78 1.07 -17.75
CA GLY A 32 -32.40 1.53 -18.99
C GLY A 32 -33.03 2.93 -18.89
N ASP A 33 -33.60 3.42 -19.99
CA ASP A 33 -34.19 4.77 -20.04
C ASP A 33 -35.62 4.86 -19.52
N GLU A 34 -36.33 3.74 -19.50
CA GLU A 34 -37.68 3.60 -18.98
C GLU A 34 -37.69 2.65 -17.79
N LEU A 35 -38.56 2.87 -16.80
CA LEU A 35 -38.71 2.00 -15.64
C LEU A 35 -39.80 0.94 -15.91
N PRO A 36 -39.46 -0.37 -15.95
CA PRO A 36 -40.47 -1.42 -16.12
C PRO A 36 -41.52 -1.41 -15.00
N GLU A 37 -42.78 -1.67 -15.37
CA GLU A 37 -43.94 -1.61 -14.45
C GLU A 37 -43.78 -2.54 -13.23
N GLU A 38 -43.12 -3.69 -13.42
CA GLU A 38 -42.81 -4.66 -12.36
C GLU A 38 -41.98 -4.08 -11.21
N TYR A 39 -41.20 -3.02 -11.46
CA TYR A 39 -40.39 -2.31 -10.46
C TYR A 39 -41.06 -1.05 -9.92
N SER A 40 -42.00 -0.45 -10.66
CA SER A 40 -42.65 0.84 -10.36
C SER A 40 -43.46 0.85 -9.06
N SER A 41 -44.06 -0.27 -8.68
CA SER A 41 -44.98 -0.36 -7.52
C SER A 41 -44.33 -0.78 -6.21
N LYS A 42 -43.06 -1.21 -6.22
CA LYS A 42 -42.44 -1.96 -5.11
C LYS A 42 -41.14 -1.37 -4.55
N ALA A 43 -40.61 -0.31 -5.17
CA ALA A 43 -39.29 0.21 -4.83
C ALA A 43 -39.32 1.60 -4.21
N TYR A 44 -38.44 1.80 -3.24
CA TYR A 44 -38.05 3.14 -2.81
C TYR A 44 -37.25 3.81 -3.95
N ARG A 45 -37.68 5.00 -4.36
CA ARG A 45 -37.06 5.76 -5.44
C ARG A 45 -36.05 6.77 -4.91
N VAL A 46 -34.84 6.74 -5.46
CA VAL A 46 -33.72 7.63 -5.16
C VAL A 46 -33.51 8.55 -6.35
N GLU A 47 -33.88 9.82 -6.20
CA GLU A 47 -33.67 10.85 -7.22
C GLU A 47 -32.24 11.41 -7.12
N LEU A 48 -31.49 11.33 -8.22
CA LEU A 48 -30.10 11.79 -8.28
C LEU A 48 -29.99 13.31 -8.53
N GLY A 49 -31.00 13.92 -9.16
CA GLY A 49 -30.97 15.33 -9.55
C GLY A 49 -29.83 15.63 -10.52
N GLU A 50 -29.00 16.61 -10.20
CA GLU A 50 -27.81 16.99 -11.00
C GLU A 50 -26.61 16.04 -10.80
N LYS A 51 -26.71 15.06 -9.89
CA LYS A 51 -25.65 14.09 -9.64
C LYS A 51 -25.74 12.94 -10.65
N ALA A 52 -24.62 12.24 -10.82
CA ALA A 52 -24.56 10.99 -11.58
C ALA A 52 -24.29 9.80 -10.65
N LEU A 53 -24.94 8.68 -10.95
CA LEU A 53 -24.58 7.38 -10.41
C LEU A 53 -23.54 6.74 -11.35
N ILE A 54 -22.40 6.38 -10.80
CA ILE A 54 -21.28 5.80 -11.54
C ILE A 54 -20.81 4.50 -10.86
N PRO A 55 -20.18 3.56 -11.58
CA PRO A 55 -19.54 2.42 -10.94
C PRO A 55 -18.45 2.91 -9.98
N CYS A 56 -18.33 2.29 -8.82
CA CYS A 56 -17.23 2.59 -7.91
C CYS A 56 -15.88 2.29 -8.58
N PHE A 57 -14.83 3.01 -8.17
CA PHE A 57 -13.48 2.67 -8.59
C PHE A 57 -13.06 1.30 -8.04
N GLY A 58 -12.26 0.60 -8.83
CA GLY A 58 -11.62 -0.65 -8.45
C GLY A 58 -10.12 -0.49 -8.43
N ASP A 59 -9.49 -0.77 -7.29
CA ASP A 59 -8.04 -0.90 -7.20
C ASP A 59 -7.64 -2.32 -7.60
N GLY A 60 -6.97 -2.44 -8.75
CA GLY A 60 -6.57 -3.71 -9.34
C GLY A 60 -5.35 -4.36 -8.69
N HIS A 61 -4.61 -3.64 -7.83
CA HIS A 61 -3.40 -4.13 -7.18
C HIS A 61 -3.03 -3.30 -5.95
N LEU A 62 -3.22 -3.85 -4.75
CA LEU A 62 -2.94 -3.13 -3.50
C LEU A 62 -2.28 -4.02 -2.44
N HIS A 63 -1.16 -3.58 -1.89
CA HIS A 63 -0.62 -4.17 -0.65
C HIS A 63 -1.43 -3.67 0.55
N PHE A 64 -2.66 -4.19 0.72
CA PHE A 64 -3.67 -3.55 1.55
C PHE A 64 -3.33 -3.55 3.04
N SER A 65 -2.81 -4.64 3.62
CA SER A 65 -2.39 -4.64 5.03
C SER A 65 -1.26 -3.64 5.31
N ASN A 66 -0.26 -3.55 4.43
CA ASN A 66 0.83 -2.59 4.57
C ASN A 66 0.33 -1.16 4.38
N TRP A 67 -0.48 -0.92 3.34
CA TRP A 67 -1.10 0.37 3.11
C TRP A 67 -2.00 0.79 4.27
N ALA A 68 -2.71 -0.14 4.91
CA ALA A 68 -3.54 0.14 6.07
C ALA A 68 -2.71 0.62 7.27
N LEU A 69 -1.50 0.09 7.44
CA LEU A 69 -0.57 0.59 8.44
C LEU A 69 -0.03 1.96 8.05
N VAL A 70 0.36 2.16 6.78
CA VAL A 70 0.81 3.48 6.30
C VAL A 70 -0.26 4.55 6.47
N SER A 71 -1.51 4.25 6.14
CA SER A 71 -2.60 5.23 6.13
C SER A 71 -3.18 5.55 7.51
N VAL A 72 -2.98 4.67 8.50
CA VAL A 72 -3.59 4.80 9.83
C VAL A 72 -2.57 4.89 10.96
N ALA A 73 -1.48 4.11 10.88
CA ALA A 73 -0.44 4.06 11.90
C ALA A 73 0.62 5.15 11.68
N TYR A 74 0.98 5.37 10.41
CA TYR A 74 2.07 6.27 10.09
C TYR A 74 1.53 7.70 9.97
N PHE A 75 2.33 8.65 10.40
CA PHE A 75 2.03 10.05 10.17
C PHE A 75 2.66 10.54 8.87
N ASP A 76 1.99 11.49 8.23
CA ASP A 76 2.28 11.91 6.86
C ASP A 76 3.36 13.00 6.83
N MET A 77 4.49 12.71 6.17
CA MET A 77 5.59 13.66 5.97
C MET A 77 5.55 14.36 4.61
N ARG A 78 4.61 14.02 3.73
CA ARG A 78 4.56 14.55 2.36
C ARG A 78 4.25 16.04 2.31
N ALA A 79 3.66 16.57 3.37
CA ALA A 79 3.38 18.00 3.49
C ALA A 79 4.63 18.83 3.85
N ALA A 80 5.71 18.20 4.36
CA ALA A 80 6.90 18.92 4.81
C ALA A 80 7.71 19.46 3.62
N ARG A 81 8.07 20.74 3.70
CA ARG A 81 8.85 21.45 2.67
C ARG A 81 10.31 21.67 3.06
N ASN A 82 10.63 21.60 4.35
CA ASN A 82 11.97 21.78 4.89
C ASN A 82 12.11 21.07 6.24
N PHE A 83 13.31 21.06 6.83
CA PHE A 83 13.58 20.35 8.07
C PHE A 83 12.85 20.92 9.30
N MET A 84 12.53 22.21 9.30
CA MET A 84 11.75 22.81 10.38
C MET A 84 10.32 22.24 10.41
N GLU A 85 9.66 22.16 9.25
CA GLU A 85 8.32 21.57 9.13
C GLU A 85 8.31 20.07 9.46
N ILE A 86 9.39 19.34 9.14
CA ILE A 86 9.57 17.95 9.61
C ILE A 86 9.48 17.91 11.14
N GLY A 87 10.22 18.78 11.83
CA GLY A 87 10.23 18.86 13.29
C GLY A 87 8.84 19.16 13.87
N GLU A 88 8.12 20.11 13.29
CA GLU A 88 6.76 20.46 13.72
C GLU A 88 5.80 19.27 13.58
N ILE A 89 5.83 18.58 12.44
CA ILE A 89 4.98 17.41 12.17
C ILE A 89 5.30 16.29 13.17
N ILE A 90 6.59 16.00 13.43
CA ILE A 90 7.00 14.98 14.41
C ILE A 90 6.45 15.32 15.79
N ASN A 91 6.68 16.55 16.26
CA ASN A 91 6.31 16.95 17.61
C ASN A 91 4.79 16.95 17.79
N ASN A 92 4.04 17.45 16.82
CA ASN A 92 2.58 17.43 16.85
C ASN A 92 2.02 16.00 16.93
N PHE A 93 2.57 15.07 16.14
CA PHE A 93 2.18 13.66 16.22
C PHE A 93 2.55 13.03 17.57
N ALA A 94 3.77 13.29 18.05
CA ALA A 94 4.27 12.73 19.30
C ALA A 94 3.51 13.22 20.55
N VAL A 95 2.89 14.40 20.49
CA VAL A 95 1.99 14.88 21.55
C VAL A 95 0.73 14.02 21.62
N GLY A 96 0.12 13.69 20.48
CA GLY A 96 -1.10 12.89 20.40
C GLY A 96 -0.90 11.38 20.60
N ASP A 97 0.25 10.85 20.20
CA ASP A 97 0.57 9.43 20.36
C ASP A 97 1.41 9.18 21.63
N LYS A 98 0.84 8.50 22.62
CA LYS A 98 1.55 8.06 23.84
C LYS A 98 1.79 6.56 23.92
N LYS A 99 1.35 5.80 22.92
CA LYS A 99 1.29 4.32 22.98
C LYS A 99 2.28 3.66 22.03
N SER A 100 2.67 4.32 20.94
CA SER A 100 3.55 3.70 19.96
C SER A 100 4.96 3.59 20.52
N LYS A 101 5.52 2.38 20.43
CA LYS A 101 6.91 2.07 20.85
C LYS A 101 7.93 2.73 19.93
N ILE A 102 7.59 2.79 18.64
CA ILE A 102 8.36 3.43 17.59
C ILE A 102 7.41 4.36 16.85
N LEU A 103 7.82 5.61 16.64
CA LEU A 103 7.12 6.53 15.76
C LEU A 103 7.54 6.23 14.32
N ILE A 104 6.56 6.05 13.44
CA ILE A 104 6.80 5.70 12.04
C ILE A 104 6.08 6.72 11.18
N SER A 105 6.79 7.32 10.23
CA SER A 105 6.19 8.22 9.23
C SER A 105 6.50 7.77 7.81
N PHE A 106 5.81 8.37 6.84
CA PHE A 106 5.99 8.09 5.43
C PHE A 106 6.03 9.37 4.59
N GLY A 107 6.91 9.38 3.58
CA GLY A 107 6.75 10.20 2.39
C GLY A 107 7.73 11.36 2.20
N ILE A 108 8.90 11.33 2.86
CA ILE A 108 9.95 12.33 2.61
C ILE A 108 10.68 12.08 1.29
N SER A 109 10.98 13.13 0.54
CA SER A 109 11.81 13.07 -0.66
C SER A 109 12.82 14.21 -0.66
N ALA A 110 14.06 13.95 -1.04
CA ALA A 110 15.05 15.01 -1.21
C ALA A 110 14.59 16.09 -2.21
N HIS A 111 13.80 15.70 -3.22
CA HIS A 111 13.32 16.62 -4.25
C HIS A 111 12.26 17.60 -3.74
N SER A 112 11.42 17.17 -2.79
CA SER A 112 10.34 17.99 -2.22
C SER A 112 10.82 18.96 -1.14
N LEU A 113 12.03 18.75 -0.63
CA LEU A 113 12.62 19.58 0.42
C LEU A 113 13.42 20.76 -0.15
N GLU A 114 13.46 21.86 0.58
CA GLU A 114 14.28 23.05 0.27
C GLU A 114 15.78 22.72 0.32
N GLU A 115 16.20 21.87 1.26
CA GLU A 115 17.60 21.48 1.46
C GLU A 115 18.14 20.59 0.33
N LYS A 116 17.28 20.09 -0.56
CA LYS A 116 17.62 19.19 -1.68
C LYS A 116 18.40 17.94 -1.27
N ARG A 117 18.22 17.51 -0.02
CA ARG A 117 18.76 16.27 0.55
C ARG A 117 17.82 15.72 1.60
N LEU A 118 18.02 14.44 1.92
CA LEU A 118 17.34 13.82 3.05
C LEU A 118 17.91 14.35 4.37
N ILE A 119 17.05 14.38 5.39
CA ILE A 119 17.44 14.67 6.76
C ILE A 119 18.36 13.55 7.28
N THR A 120 19.35 13.90 8.10
CA THR A 120 20.27 12.94 8.72
C THR A 120 19.82 12.56 10.13
N ARG A 121 20.35 11.44 10.64
CA ARG A 121 20.16 11.00 12.04
C ARG A 121 20.40 12.11 13.06
N LYS A 122 21.52 12.84 12.95
CA LYS A 122 21.88 13.89 13.92
C LYS A 122 20.89 15.06 13.89
N GLU A 123 20.39 15.42 12.71
CA GLU A 123 19.36 16.44 12.55
C GLU A 123 18.03 15.95 13.11
N LEU A 124 17.64 14.70 12.84
CA LEU A 124 16.46 14.09 13.45
C LEU A 124 16.55 14.05 14.98
N ASP A 125 17.71 13.72 15.54
CA ASP A 125 17.92 13.74 16.99
C ASP A 125 17.75 15.15 17.57
N THR A 126 18.13 16.19 16.81
CA THR A 126 17.95 17.59 17.22
C THR A 126 16.47 17.99 17.20
N LEU A 127 15.69 17.48 16.25
CA LEU A 127 14.25 17.77 16.14
C LEU A 127 13.41 16.92 17.10
N TYR A 128 13.83 15.67 17.36
CA TYR A 128 13.12 14.73 18.21
C TYR A 128 14.00 13.56 18.69
N SER A 129 14.37 13.60 19.97
CA SER A 129 15.22 12.59 20.62
C SER A 129 14.50 11.72 21.65
N GLU A 130 13.20 11.90 21.89
CA GLU A 130 12.49 11.26 23.03
C GLU A 130 12.24 9.76 22.84
N ARG A 131 11.85 9.35 21.62
CA ARG A 131 11.49 7.96 21.28
C ARG A 131 12.16 7.51 19.99
N PRO A 132 12.32 6.19 19.76
CA PRO A 132 12.66 5.67 18.45
C PRO A 132 11.72 6.23 17.39
N LEU A 133 12.30 6.82 16.35
CA LEU A 133 11.58 7.42 15.23
C LEU A 133 12.24 6.96 13.94
N LEU A 134 11.42 6.60 12.96
CA LEU A 134 11.87 6.43 11.58
C LEU A 134 10.92 7.12 10.59
N ILE A 135 11.50 7.56 9.49
CA ILE A 135 10.80 8.15 8.35
C ILE A 135 11.04 7.26 7.14
N VAL A 136 9.99 6.63 6.62
CA VAL A 136 10.03 5.93 5.33
C VAL A 136 10.03 6.98 4.22
N CYS A 137 10.99 6.90 3.32
CA CYS A 137 11.08 7.80 2.17
C CYS A 137 9.96 7.56 1.17
N TYR A 138 9.65 8.58 0.37
CA TYR A 138 8.61 8.55 -0.65
C TYR A 138 8.87 7.50 -1.73
N ASP A 139 10.13 7.12 -1.93
CA ASP A 139 10.50 6.05 -2.86
C ASP A 139 9.95 4.68 -2.47
N GLY A 140 9.54 4.47 -1.22
CA GLY A 140 9.10 3.16 -0.71
C GLY A 140 10.22 2.11 -0.61
N HIS A 141 11.49 2.54 -0.65
CA HIS A 141 12.66 1.65 -0.68
C HIS A 141 13.79 2.09 0.26
N SER A 142 13.63 3.23 0.93
CA SER A 142 14.57 3.70 1.93
C SER A 142 13.85 4.26 3.16
N LEU A 143 14.57 4.29 4.28
CA LEU A 143 14.12 4.96 5.50
C LEU A 143 15.28 5.64 6.22
N ILE A 144 14.98 6.63 7.05
CA ILE A 144 15.94 7.29 7.95
C ILE A 144 15.44 7.16 9.38
N GLY A 145 16.29 6.66 10.28
CA GLY A 145 16.03 6.57 11.71
C GLY A 145 16.83 7.56 12.54
N ASN A 146 16.25 7.99 13.68
CA ASN A 146 17.00 8.70 14.72
C ASN A 146 17.89 7.73 15.52
N SER A 147 18.77 8.24 16.39
CA SER A 147 19.71 7.39 17.12
C SER A 147 19.02 6.30 17.94
N LYS A 148 17.89 6.61 18.58
CA LYS A 148 17.11 5.62 19.34
C LYS A 148 16.60 4.47 18.48
N PHE A 149 16.22 4.71 17.22
CA PHE A 149 15.82 3.63 16.32
C PHE A 149 17.03 2.80 15.85
N ILE A 150 18.11 3.47 15.47
CA ILE A 150 19.37 2.81 15.05
C ILE A 150 19.91 1.91 16.18
N ASP A 151 19.87 2.38 17.42
CA ASP A 151 20.29 1.63 18.60
C ASP A 151 19.37 0.43 18.90
N LEU A 152 18.11 0.49 18.47
CA LEU A 152 17.14 -0.58 18.67
C LEU A 152 17.30 -1.71 17.64
N CYS A 153 17.89 -1.44 16.47
CA CYS A 153 18.10 -2.46 15.45
C CYS A 153 19.04 -3.57 15.95
N PRO A 154 18.66 -4.86 15.90
CA PRO A 154 19.55 -5.97 16.24
C PRO A 154 20.66 -6.19 15.20
N ASN A 155 21.72 -6.94 15.58
CA ASN A 155 22.91 -7.16 14.73
C ASN A 155 22.56 -7.76 13.35
N ASN A 156 21.59 -8.66 13.28
CA ASN A 156 21.13 -9.25 12.03
C ASN A 156 20.46 -8.23 11.07
N ILE A 157 20.20 -7.00 11.51
CA ILE A 157 19.83 -5.86 10.67
C ILE A 157 21.03 -4.96 10.42
N ARG A 158 21.83 -4.67 11.46
CA ARG A 158 23.00 -3.79 11.38
C ARG A 158 24.08 -4.28 10.41
N GLU A 159 24.20 -5.59 10.26
CA GLU A 159 25.18 -6.24 9.38
C GLU A 159 24.69 -6.36 7.93
N LEU A 160 23.44 -5.96 7.64
CA LEU A 160 22.88 -6.03 6.29
C LEU A 160 23.40 -4.91 5.40
N ARG A 161 23.50 -5.22 4.10
CA ARG A 161 23.76 -4.23 3.07
C ARG A 161 22.71 -3.11 3.13
N GLY A 162 23.19 -1.88 3.03
CA GLY A 162 22.38 -0.68 3.08
C GLY A 162 22.15 -0.12 4.48
N PHE A 163 22.66 -0.73 5.55
CA PHE A 163 22.59 -0.16 6.90
C PHE A 163 23.69 0.89 7.10
N ASN A 164 23.31 2.15 7.37
CA ASN A 164 24.26 3.23 7.65
C ASN A 164 23.94 3.89 9.00
N ALA A 165 24.69 3.51 10.03
CA ALA A 165 24.50 4.01 11.40
C ALA A 165 24.80 5.51 11.54
N ASP A 166 25.74 6.05 10.76
CA ASP A 166 26.16 7.44 10.88
C ASP A 166 25.09 8.41 10.42
N THR A 167 24.54 8.15 9.23
CA THR A 167 23.46 8.94 8.61
C THR A 167 22.07 8.53 9.10
N GLY A 168 21.93 7.34 9.70
CA GLY A 168 20.66 6.74 10.08
C GLY A 168 19.87 6.14 8.92
N GLN A 169 20.44 6.08 7.71
CA GLN A 169 19.76 5.60 6.53
C GLN A 169 19.82 4.08 6.42
N LEU A 170 18.70 3.47 6.07
CA LEU A 170 18.60 2.05 5.72
C LEU A 170 18.09 1.93 4.28
N PHE A 171 18.83 1.21 3.45
CA PHE A 171 18.53 0.88 2.05
C PHE A 171 18.50 -0.64 1.85
N HIS A 172 18.06 -1.10 0.68
CA HIS A 172 18.16 -2.50 0.24
C HIS A 172 17.63 -3.49 1.29
N GLU A 173 18.39 -4.53 1.64
CA GLU A 173 18.00 -5.55 2.63
C GLU A 173 17.79 -4.96 4.03
N ALA A 174 18.62 -3.97 4.42
CA ALA A 174 18.48 -3.29 5.69
C ALA A 174 17.14 -2.56 5.78
N TYR A 175 16.68 -1.89 4.71
CA TYR A 175 15.37 -1.24 4.66
C TYR A 175 14.25 -2.22 4.99
N PHE A 176 14.17 -3.34 4.26
CA PHE A 176 13.09 -4.31 4.45
C PHE A 176 13.09 -4.86 5.88
N LYS A 177 14.26 -5.27 6.39
CA LYS A 177 14.36 -5.82 7.75
C LYS A 177 14.15 -4.79 8.85
N GLY A 178 14.61 -3.55 8.65
CA GLY A 178 14.38 -2.44 9.57
C GLY A 178 12.90 -2.06 9.66
N LEU A 179 12.22 -1.98 8.52
CA LEU A 179 10.79 -1.70 8.47
C LEU A 179 9.95 -2.85 9.02
N ASP A 180 10.29 -4.11 8.71
CA ASP A 180 9.66 -5.30 9.29
C ASP A 180 9.79 -5.28 10.82
N TYR A 181 10.99 -4.98 11.33
CA TYR A 181 11.24 -4.87 12.77
C TYR A 181 10.38 -3.78 13.39
N ALA A 182 10.36 -2.58 12.81
CA ALA A 182 9.57 -1.47 13.32
C ALA A 182 8.07 -1.81 13.34
N THR A 183 7.58 -2.38 12.24
CA THR A 183 6.18 -2.77 12.06
C THR A 183 5.77 -3.91 12.99
N SER A 184 6.68 -4.82 13.33
CA SER A 184 6.43 -5.90 14.31
C SER A 184 6.07 -5.37 15.71
N THR A 185 6.42 -4.13 16.02
CA THR A 185 6.08 -3.49 17.31
C THR A 185 4.63 -2.98 17.37
N VAL A 186 3.94 -2.91 16.23
CA VAL A 186 2.53 -2.52 16.14
C VAL A 186 1.65 -3.63 16.72
N SER A 187 0.79 -3.29 17.68
CA SER A 187 -0.07 -4.30 18.31
C SER A 187 -1.05 -4.93 17.31
N PRO A 188 -1.32 -6.24 17.38
CA PRO A 188 -2.30 -6.90 16.50
C PRO A 188 -3.70 -6.27 16.55
N LEU A 189 -4.12 -5.78 17.73
CA LEU A 189 -5.40 -5.09 17.86
C LEU A 189 -5.43 -3.77 17.08
N PHE A 190 -4.33 -3.02 17.11
CA PHE A 190 -4.21 -1.79 16.34
C PHE A 190 -4.17 -2.06 14.83
N MET A 191 -3.48 -3.13 14.40
CA MET A 191 -3.47 -3.58 13.02
C MET A 191 -4.88 -3.91 12.51
N VAL A 192 -5.67 -4.68 13.27
CA VAL A 192 -7.07 -4.97 12.93
C VAL A 192 -7.89 -3.68 12.81
N LYS A 193 -7.75 -2.76 13.77
CA LYS A 193 -8.42 -1.45 13.70
C LYS A 193 -8.01 -0.65 12.46
N SER A 194 -6.73 -0.68 12.11
CA SER A 194 -6.18 0.00 10.94
C SER A 194 -6.77 -0.56 9.65
N ILE A 195 -6.82 -1.89 9.51
CA ILE A 195 -7.46 -2.56 8.37
C ILE A 195 -8.94 -2.17 8.25
N ILE A 196 -9.68 -2.17 9.37
CA ILE A 196 -11.10 -1.81 9.39
C ILE A 196 -11.31 -0.35 8.94
N LYS A 197 -10.53 0.59 9.47
CA LYS A 197 -10.58 2.02 9.11
C LYS A 197 -10.18 2.25 7.65
N SER A 198 -9.23 1.45 7.14
CA SER A 198 -8.72 1.55 5.77
C SER A 198 -9.78 1.26 4.71
N PHE A 199 -10.76 0.38 4.99
CA PHE A 199 -11.93 0.22 4.12
C PHE A 199 -12.78 1.48 4.03
N ASP A 200 -12.95 2.19 5.15
CA ASP A 200 -13.73 3.43 5.17
C ASP A 200 -12.96 4.54 4.42
N LEU A 201 -11.63 4.62 4.59
CA LEU A 201 -10.77 5.52 3.81
C LEU A 201 -10.82 5.28 2.29
N LEU A 202 -10.84 4.02 1.86
CA LEU A 202 -11.02 3.68 0.44
C LEU A 202 -12.39 4.11 -0.09
N ALA A 203 -13.45 3.85 0.69
CA ALA A 203 -14.81 4.23 0.34
C ALA A 203 -14.99 5.76 0.23
N GLU A 204 -14.33 6.54 1.09
CA GLU A 204 -14.28 8.02 1.01
C GLU A 204 -13.67 8.52 -0.31
N LYS A 205 -12.82 7.72 -0.95
CA LYS A 205 -12.23 8.00 -2.27
C LYS A 205 -13.03 7.38 -3.43
N GLY A 206 -14.20 6.81 -3.16
CA GLY A 206 -15.04 6.15 -4.16
C GLY A 206 -14.55 4.77 -4.59
N ILE A 207 -13.59 4.17 -3.87
CA ILE A 207 -13.10 2.81 -4.15
C ILE A 207 -14.02 1.82 -3.44
N GLY A 208 -14.69 0.96 -4.21
CA GLY A 208 -15.60 -0.08 -3.72
C GLY A 208 -15.15 -1.50 -4.03
N LEU A 209 -14.06 -1.65 -4.79
CA LEU A 209 -13.43 -2.91 -5.13
C LEU A 209 -11.92 -2.81 -4.91
N ILE A 210 -11.32 -3.80 -4.23
CA ILE A 210 -9.85 -3.93 -4.16
C ILE A 210 -9.39 -5.35 -4.46
N HIS A 211 -8.20 -5.46 -5.04
CA HIS A 211 -7.45 -6.71 -5.23
C HIS A 211 -6.23 -6.74 -4.30
N PRO A 212 -6.41 -7.11 -3.02
CA PRO A 212 -5.32 -7.07 -2.07
C PRO A 212 -4.34 -8.20 -2.33
N VAL A 213 -3.06 -7.86 -2.42
CA VAL A 213 -1.93 -8.79 -2.50
C VAL A 213 -1.33 -8.99 -1.11
N GLU A 214 -1.64 -10.12 -0.49
CA GLU A 214 -1.37 -10.44 0.93
C GLU A 214 -0.49 -11.68 1.07
N GLY A 215 0.23 -11.82 2.18
CA GLY A 215 1.06 -12.97 2.50
C GLY A 215 2.54 -12.66 2.68
N ILE A 216 2.91 -11.39 2.91
CA ILE A 216 4.30 -10.93 3.07
C ILE A 216 4.40 -10.03 4.29
N GLY A 217 5.44 -10.23 5.10
CA GLY A 217 5.72 -9.40 6.28
C GLY A 217 4.93 -9.79 7.54
N PHE A 218 4.04 -10.79 7.47
CA PHE A 218 3.27 -11.26 8.62
C PHE A 218 3.50 -12.75 8.91
N PRO A 219 3.76 -13.13 10.18
CA PRO A 219 3.99 -14.51 10.54
C PRO A 219 2.73 -15.35 10.27
N ASN A 220 2.93 -16.54 9.68
CA ASN A 220 1.87 -17.52 9.39
C ASN A 220 0.72 -16.98 8.50
N ASP A 221 0.99 -15.99 7.64
CA ASP A 221 -0.01 -15.31 6.80
C ASP A 221 -1.22 -14.81 7.61
N LEU A 222 -0.93 -14.19 8.75
CA LEU A 222 -1.93 -13.62 9.62
C LEU A 222 -2.73 -12.53 8.88
N ASP A 223 -2.07 -11.70 8.08
CA ASP A 223 -2.65 -10.70 7.20
C ASP A 223 -3.73 -11.28 6.27
N VAL A 224 -3.40 -12.35 5.54
CA VAL A 224 -4.32 -13.07 4.65
C VAL A 224 -5.57 -13.53 5.41
N THR A 225 -5.38 -13.99 6.64
CA THR A 225 -6.45 -14.47 7.51
C THR A 225 -7.34 -13.32 7.97
N LEU A 226 -6.75 -12.25 8.50
CA LEU A 226 -7.45 -11.06 9.00
C LEU A 226 -8.20 -10.36 7.87
N VAL A 227 -7.54 -10.07 6.75
CA VAL A 227 -8.15 -9.45 5.58
C VAL A 227 -9.27 -10.32 5.05
N SER A 228 -9.11 -11.64 4.92
CA SER A 228 -10.21 -12.52 4.48
C SER A 228 -11.42 -12.53 5.41
N MET A 229 -11.21 -12.51 6.73
CA MET A 229 -12.30 -12.45 7.70
C MET A 229 -13.02 -11.11 7.65
N ILE A 230 -12.28 -9.99 7.70
CA ILE A 230 -12.83 -8.64 7.67
C ILE A 230 -13.51 -8.37 6.33
N ALA A 231 -12.93 -8.84 5.23
CA ALA A 231 -13.48 -8.73 3.89
C ALA A 231 -14.87 -9.35 3.79
N ARG A 232 -15.03 -10.58 4.28
CA ARG A 232 -16.33 -11.26 4.31
C ARG A 232 -17.36 -10.52 5.15
N ALA A 233 -16.94 -9.95 6.27
CA ALA A 233 -17.83 -9.16 7.13
C ALA A 233 -18.25 -7.84 6.46
N ARG A 234 -17.31 -7.11 5.85
CA ARG A 234 -17.60 -5.86 5.12
C ARG A 234 -18.47 -6.12 3.90
N ALA A 235 -18.12 -7.08 3.05
CA ALA A 235 -18.93 -7.46 1.89
C ALA A 235 -20.39 -7.77 2.26
N LYS A 236 -20.64 -8.47 3.39
CA LYS A 236 -22.01 -8.72 3.89
C LYS A 236 -22.72 -7.46 4.40
N LYS A 237 -21.98 -6.51 4.98
CA LYS A 237 -22.53 -5.31 5.61
C LYS A 237 -22.82 -4.20 4.60
N ASN A 238 -21.94 -3.97 3.64
CA ASN A 238 -21.98 -2.80 2.76
C ASN A 238 -21.66 -3.10 1.28
N GLY A 239 -21.52 -4.37 0.88
CA GLY A 239 -21.26 -4.73 -0.51
C GLY A 239 -19.85 -4.43 -1.03
N PHE A 240 -18.91 -3.99 -0.17
CA PHE A 240 -17.52 -3.75 -0.58
C PHE A 240 -16.89 -5.04 -1.13
N GLN A 241 -16.36 -4.97 -2.35
CA GLN A 241 -15.84 -6.13 -3.07
C GLN A 241 -14.34 -6.31 -2.85
N ILE A 242 -13.91 -7.54 -2.55
CA ILE A 242 -12.50 -7.84 -2.26
C ILE A 242 -12.11 -9.13 -2.96
N ARG A 243 -10.97 -9.10 -3.64
CA ARG A 243 -10.43 -10.24 -4.39
C ARG A 243 -8.98 -10.50 -4.00
N ILE A 244 -8.80 -11.30 -2.96
CA ILE A 244 -7.46 -11.61 -2.42
C ILE A 244 -6.63 -12.37 -3.44
N PHE A 245 -5.39 -11.92 -3.62
CA PHE A 245 -4.29 -12.59 -4.28
C PHE A 245 -3.26 -12.97 -3.21
N PHE A 246 -3.24 -14.26 -2.86
CA PHE A 246 -2.35 -14.76 -1.83
C PHE A 246 -0.96 -14.99 -2.44
N GLN A 247 0.03 -14.21 -1.99
CA GLN A 247 1.41 -14.16 -2.45
C GLN A 247 2.19 -15.44 -2.12
N THR A 248 1.77 -16.55 -2.70
CA THR A 248 2.38 -17.86 -2.59
C THR A 248 2.16 -18.63 -3.89
N MET A 249 3.10 -19.50 -4.24
CA MET A 249 2.96 -20.49 -5.31
C MET A 249 2.67 -21.90 -4.76
N ASP A 250 2.48 -22.02 -3.44
CA ASP A 250 2.06 -23.26 -2.78
C ASP A 250 0.56 -23.50 -3.00
N ILE A 251 0.24 -24.42 -3.91
CA ILE A 251 -1.13 -24.78 -4.28
C ILE A 251 -1.90 -25.38 -3.10
N GLU A 252 -1.26 -26.20 -2.26
CA GLU A 252 -1.93 -26.86 -1.14
C GLU A 252 -2.33 -25.83 -0.08
N LYS A 253 -1.48 -24.84 0.16
CA LYS A 253 -1.78 -23.71 1.04
C LYS A 253 -3.01 -22.92 0.58
N VAL A 254 -3.12 -22.67 -0.72
CA VAL A 254 -4.26 -21.98 -1.36
C VAL A 254 -5.53 -22.82 -1.26
N ARG A 255 -5.46 -24.12 -1.59
CA ARG A 255 -6.60 -25.04 -1.53
C ARG A 255 -7.14 -25.20 -0.11
N LYS A 256 -6.26 -25.31 0.89
CA LYS A 256 -6.64 -25.37 2.31
C LYS A 256 -7.43 -24.14 2.75
N ARG A 257 -7.07 -22.95 2.23
CA ARG A 257 -7.78 -21.67 2.48
C ARG A 257 -8.99 -21.44 1.57
N ARG A 258 -9.23 -22.32 0.58
CA ARG A 258 -10.31 -22.25 -0.41
C ARG A 258 -10.33 -20.94 -1.21
N PHE A 259 -9.15 -20.40 -1.51
CA PHE A 259 -9.07 -19.26 -2.41
C PHE A 259 -9.18 -19.71 -3.87
N PRO A 260 -9.89 -18.95 -4.73
CA PRO A 260 -10.06 -19.30 -6.14
C PRO A 260 -8.84 -18.91 -7.00
N ARG A 261 -7.79 -18.35 -6.39
CA ARG A 261 -6.62 -17.74 -7.06
C ARG A 261 -5.36 -18.01 -6.26
N ILE A 262 -4.22 -18.05 -6.94
CA ILE A 262 -2.86 -18.23 -6.41
C ILE A 262 -1.95 -17.14 -6.99
N GLY A 263 -0.87 -16.81 -6.29
CA GLY A 263 0.14 -15.87 -6.75
C GLY A 263 -0.09 -14.42 -6.29
N GLY A 264 0.88 -13.57 -6.64
CA GLY A 264 0.94 -12.14 -6.35
C GLY A 264 2.30 -11.58 -6.78
N CYS A 265 2.50 -10.27 -6.69
CA CYS A 265 3.62 -9.59 -7.37
C CYS A 265 4.99 -10.16 -7.00
N PHE A 266 5.29 -10.44 -5.73
CA PHE A 266 6.65 -10.81 -5.34
C PHE A 266 7.05 -12.23 -5.73
N ALA A 267 6.20 -13.22 -5.44
CA ALA A 267 6.52 -14.63 -5.74
C ALA A 267 6.63 -14.91 -7.25
N THR A 268 6.15 -13.99 -8.09
CA THR A 268 6.22 -14.06 -9.55
C THR A 268 6.86 -12.82 -10.16
N ALA A 269 7.63 -12.05 -9.38
CA ALA A 269 8.29 -10.85 -9.88
C ALA A 269 9.38 -11.25 -10.89
N LEU A 270 9.31 -10.74 -12.11
CA LEU A 270 10.32 -11.04 -13.12
C LEU A 270 11.59 -10.21 -12.90
N ASP A 271 11.42 -8.99 -12.43
CA ASP A 271 12.43 -7.96 -12.26
C ASP A 271 12.04 -6.97 -11.15
N GLY A 272 12.81 -5.88 -11.01
CA GLY A 272 12.53 -4.82 -10.06
C GLY A 272 11.80 -3.61 -10.66
N CYS A 273 12.22 -2.41 -10.28
CA CYS A 273 11.62 -1.15 -10.72
C CYS A 273 12.64 -0.22 -11.37
N PHE A 274 12.15 0.74 -12.16
CA PHE A 274 13.00 1.75 -12.81
C PHE A 274 13.72 2.64 -11.80
N GLY A 275 13.06 3.00 -10.69
CA GLY A 275 13.60 3.91 -9.68
C GLY A 275 14.82 3.36 -8.96
N ALA A 276 14.78 2.07 -8.59
CA ALA A 276 15.91 1.37 -7.98
C ALA A 276 16.94 0.88 -9.02
N ARG A 277 16.68 1.10 -10.31
CA ARG A 277 17.46 0.57 -11.43
C ARG A 277 17.68 -0.93 -11.27
N ASP A 278 16.60 -1.68 -11.22
CA ASP A 278 16.65 -3.14 -11.22
C ASP A 278 15.53 -3.77 -12.08
N ALA A 279 14.71 -2.95 -12.74
CA ALA A 279 13.84 -3.39 -13.83
C ALA A 279 14.67 -3.91 -15.02
N ALA A 280 14.29 -5.07 -15.55
CA ALA A 280 14.97 -5.76 -16.63
C ALA A 280 14.58 -5.13 -17.98
N LEU A 281 15.58 -4.73 -18.76
CA LEU A 281 15.41 -4.01 -20.02
C LEU A 281 16.07 -4.75 -21.16
N VAL A 282 15.44 -4.65 -22.34
CA VAL A 282 15.98 -5.18 -23.60
C VAL A 282 17.11 -4.31 -24.15
N GLU A 283 17.13 -3.03 -23.80
CA GLU A 283 18.13 -2.05 -24.20
C GLU A 283 18.59 -1.25 -22.99
N PHE A 284 19.73 -0.57 -23.11
CA PHE A 284 20.26 0.26 -22.04
C PHE A 284 19.30 1.40 -21.68
N LEU A 285 19.32 1.81 -20.41
CA LEU A 285 18.69 3.07 -20.01
C LEU A 285 19.35 4.22 -20.78
N ALA A 286 18.54 5.12 -21.34
CA ALA A 286 19.00 6.26 -22.14
C ALA A 286 20.03 7.17 -21.42
N HIS A 287 20.10 7.08 -20.09
CA HIS A 287 20.98 7.87 -19.24
C HIS A 287 22.11 7.06 -18.60
N ASP A 288 22.17 5.75 -18.85
CA ASP A 288 23.22 4.86 -18.31
C ASP A 288 23.44 3.65 -19.23
N ALA A 289 24.39 3.79 -20.15
CA ALA A 289 24.73 2.80 -21.20
C ALA A 289 25.40 1.52 -20.67
N ARG A 290 25.36 1.25 -19.36
CA ARG A 290 26.01 0.09 -18.73
C ARG A 290 25.05 -0.82 -17.97
N PHE A 291 23.75 -0.51 -17.94
CA PHE A 291 22.81 -1.17 -17.04
C PHE A 291 21.55 -1.69 -17.75
N PHE A 292 21.24 -2.98 -17.55
CA PHE A 292 20.11 -3.71 -18.14
C PHE A 292 19.07 -4.19 -17.13
N GLY A 293 19.21 -3.90 -15.83
CA GLY A 293 18.32 -4.45 -14.80
C GLY A 293 18.78 -5.75 -14.19
N ILE A 294 17.92 -6.32 -13.34
CA ILE A 294 18.13 -7.61 -12.68
C ILE A 294 16.91 -8.50 -12.97
N HIS A 295 17.15 -9.69 -13.52
CA HIS A 295 16.10 -10.70 -13.71
C HIS A 295 16.08 -11.66 -12.51
N LEU A 296 14.95 -11.72 -11.80
CA LEU A 296 14.84 -12.41 -10.51
C LEU A 296 14.69 -13.95 -10.63
N HIS A 297 14.21 -14.44 -11.78
CA HIS A 297 13.87 -15.87 -11.97
C HIS A 297 14.51 -16.54 -13.20
N GLY A 298 15.56 -15.96 -13.78
CA GLY A 298 16.20 -16.50 -14.99
C GLY A 298 17.33 -17.48 -14.72
N HIS A 299 17.13 -18.77 -15.01
CA HIS A 299 18.24 -19.65 -15.40
C HIS A 299 18.43 -19.56 -16.92
N ARG A 300 19.60 -19.07 -17.35
CA ARG A 300 20.10 -19.03 -18.76
C ARG A 300 19.36 -18.10 -19.74
N LEU A 301 19.83 -16.86 -19.82
CA LEU A 301 20.46 -16.37 -21.06
C LEU A 301 21.90 -16.04 -20.68
N GLY A 302 22.86 -16.58 -21.42
CA GLY A 302 24.25 -16.68 -21.01
C GLY A 302 24.98 -15.35 -20.94
N PHE A 303 24.78 -14.57 -19.89
CA PHE A 303 25.75 -13.62 -19.36
C PHE A 303 25.65 -13.65 -17.85
N THR A 304 26.66 -14.25 -17.22
CA THR A 304 26.91 -14.05 -15.80
C THR A 304 27.04 -12.56 -15.56
N GLY A 305 26.05 -11.95 -14.91
CA GLY A 305 26.26 -10.71 -14.18
C GLY A 305 27.25 -10.98 -13.07
N ARG A 306 28.55 -11.07 -13.42
CA ARG A 306 29.60 -10.74 -12.47
C ARG A 306 29.34 -9.30 -12.12
N VAL A 307 28.83 -9.08 -10.92
CA VAL A 307 29.01 -7.81 -10.23
C VAL A 307 30.53 -7.64 -10.17
N PHE A 308 31.08 -6.92 -11.14
CA PHE A 308 32.45 -6.45 -11.06
C PHE A 308 32.44 -5.42 -9.93
N HIS A 309 32.94 -5.85 -8.78
CA HIS A 309 33.84 -5.02 -7.99
C HIS A 309 34.74 -4.25 -8.95
N ASP A 310 34.78 -2.93 -8.84
CA ASP A 310 36.03 -2.17 -8.78
C ASP A 310 35.76 -0.72 -8.37
N HIS A 311 36.48 -0.33 -7.33
CA HIS A 311 36.90 1.00 -6.89
C HIS A 311 36.32 2.24 -7.61
N LEU A 312 35.68 3.11 -6.82
CA LEU A 312 36.07 4.51 -6.55
C LEU A 312 35.34 5.04 -5.31
#